data_AF-A0AAU2U2S9-F1
#
_entry.id   AF-A0AAU2U2S9-F1
#
_cell.length_a   1.000
_cell.length_b   1.000
_cell.length_c   1.000
_cell.angle_alpha   90.00
_cell.angle_beta   90.00
_cell.angle_gamma   90.00
#
_symmetry.space_group_name_H-M   'P 1'
#
loop_
_entity.id
_entity.type
_entity.pdbx_description
1 polymer ?
#
loop_
_entity_poly.entity_id
_entity_poly.type
_entity_poly.pdbx_seq_one_letter_code
_entity_poly.pdbx_strand_id
1 'polypeptide(L)'
;MDALLAALADPVRRRLVSLLAERPRPVGVLAQLADARQPQTTKHLQTLERAGIVTSQRTGQRRIYALRAGPLRELAAALSRLADAADRVGGPHTTYDRYGLAVHTERLAAQEPGWADDRSFTFHRSLPERPELVWRHLTETALLARWWTPDDLRVCELVFEARPGGRIVQEYRDAEDTGDSDPVAGRAEGVVVDVSPGESLAYRLSPLLPDGRLAFTAHIDMELRPNGAGTDLDVRWRMTDSTVESADFVAGIEIGFGQSLDKLAATLAANPHDDTDGTDTDGTDTDSAGRADGTARSDTRSAT
;
A
#
# COMPACT_ATOMS: atom_id res chain seq x y z
N MET A 1 -19.01 19.50 2.65
CA MET A 1 -19.51 18.27 3.31
C MET A 1 -19.60 18.47 4.83
N ASP A 2 -18.57 19.05 5.44
CA ASP A 2 -18.44 19.22 6.90
C ASP A 2 -19.61 19.92 7.58
N ALA A 3 -20.10 21.02 6.99
CA ALA A 3 -21.26 21.75 7.52
C ALA A 3 -22.54 20.90 7.57
N LEU A 4 -22.70 19.97 6.62
CA LEU A 4 -23.84 19.05 6.55
C LEU A 4 -23.71 17.94 7.59
N LEU A 5 -22.53 17.34 7.73
CA LEU A 5 -22.23 16.36 8.78
C LEU A 5 -22.39 16.96 10.18
N ALA A 6 -21.81 18.13 10.43
CA ALA A 6 -21.95 18.85 11.70
C ALA A 6 -23.41 19.23 12.00
N ALA A 7 -24.18 19.61 10.97
CA ALA A 7 -25.61 19.87 11.13
C ALA A 7 -26.42 18.59 11.40
N LEU A 8 -26.01 17.42 10.93
CA LEU A 8 -26.69 16.14 11.19
C LEU A 8 -26.19 15.42 12.45
N ALA A 9 -25.08 15.83 13.06
CA ALA A 9 -24.55 15.21 14.28
C ALA A 9 -25.47 15.38 15.51
N ASP A 10 -26.40 16.33 15.48
CA ASP A 10 -27.32 16.62 16.58
C ASP A 10 -28.63 15.81 16.46
N PRO A 11 -29.05 15.12 17.53
CA PRO A 11 -30.23 14.25 17.50
C PRO A 11 -31.55 15.02 17.26
N VAL A 12 -31.69 16.25 17.77
CA VAL A 12 -32.87 17.09 17.55
C VAL A 12 -32.93 17.53 16.10
N ARG A 13 -31.80 17.89 15.50
CA ARG A 13 -31.72 18.24 14.07
C ARG A 13 -32.07 17.04 13.18
N ARG A 14 -31.61 15.83 13.51
CA ARG A 14 -32.01 14.59 12.80
C ARG A 14 -33.52 14.34 12.92
N ARG A 15 -34.10 14.53 14.11
CA ARG A 15 -35.55 14.41 14.31
C ARG A 15 -36.34 15.39 13.45
N LEU A 16 -35.91 16.65 13.38
CA LEU A 16 -36.54 17.67 12.53
C LEU A 16 -36.45 17.31 11.04
N VAL A 17 -35.29 16.79 10.60
CA VAL A 17 -35.11 16.29 9.23
C VAL A 17 -36.06 15.13 8.92
N SER A 18 -36.21 14.15 9.83
CA SER A 18 -37.18 13.05 9.67
C SER A 18 -38.62 13.55 9.55
N LEU A 19 -39.03 14.50 10.40
CA LEU A 19 -40.38 15.10 10.37
C LEU A 19 -40.65 15.86 9.06
N LEU A 20 -39.61 16.47 8.48
CA LEU A 20 -39.66 17.20 7.22
C LEU A 20 -39.56 16.29 5.99
N ALA A 21 -39.05 15.07 6.14
CA ALA A 21 -39.06 14.05 5.09
C ALA A 21 -40.49 13.56 4.80
N GLU A 22 -41.36 13.54 5.80
CA GLU A 22 -42.77 13.17 5.64
C GLU A 22 -43.56 14.23 4.87
N ARG A 23 -43.39 15.51 5.23
CA ARG A 23 -44.04 16.65 4.58
C ARG A 23 -43.45 18.00 5.05
N PRO A 24 -43.59 19.07 4.26
CA PRO A 24 -43.29 20.43 4.71
C PRO A 24 -44.13 20.85 5.92
N ARG A 25 -43.53 21.53 6.90
CA ARG A 25 -44.20 21.91 8.17
C ARG A 25 -43.80 23.32 8.64
N PRO A 26 -44.71 24.05 9.33
CA PRO A 26 -44.35 25.30 10.00
C PRO A 26 -43.53 25.04 11.27
N VAL A 27 -42.72 26.03 11.66
CA VAL A 27 -41.86 25.96 12.87
C VAL A 27 -42.61 25.59 14.15
N GLY A 28 -43.84 26.10 14.37
CA GLY A 28 -44.61 25.79 15.57
C GLY A 28 -45.01 24.32 15.68
N VAL A 29 -45.36 23.69 14.55
CA VAL A 29 -45.69 22.26 14.49
C VAL A 29 -44.42 21.42 14.69
N LEU A 30 -43.29 21.84 14.11
CA LEU A 30 -42.01 21.17 14.30
C LEU A 30 -41.55 21.22 15.76
N ALA A 31 -41.72 22.36 16.43
CA ALA A 31 -41.39 22.51 17.85
C ALA A 31 -42.20 21.57 18.74
N GLN A 32 -43.51 21.45 18.48
CA GLN A 32 -44.39 20.51 19.20
C GLN A 32 -43.98 19.05 18.97
N LEU A 33 -43.72 18.67 17.71
CA LEU A 33 -43.41 17.27 17.36
C LEU A 33 -41.99 16.82 17.72
N ALA A 34 -41.08 17.79 17.91
CA ALA A 34 -39.73 17.55 18.39
C ALA A 34 -39.61 17.68 19.91
N ASP A 35 -40.72 17.93 20.62
CA ASP A 35 -40.77 18.21 22.06
C ASP A 35 -39.73 19.26 22.51
N ALA A 36 -39.61 20.31 21.69
CA ALA A 36 -38.57 21.33 21.84
C ALA A 36 -39.18 22.73 21.92
N ARG A 37 -38.52 23.63 22.64
CA ARG A 37 -38.95 25.03 22.69
C ARG A 37 -38.79 25.68 21.31
N GLN A 38 -39.73 26.55 20.95
CA GLN A 38 -39.74 27.21 19.64
C GLN A 38 -38.46 28.03 19.32
N PRO A 39 -37.83 28.75 20.29
CA PRO A 39 -36.55 29.42 20.04
C PRO A 39 -35.42 28.45 19.68
N GLN A 40 -35.35 27.30 20.36
CA GLN A 40 -34.35 26.27 20.08
C GLN A 40 -34.60 25.62 18.72
N THR A 41 -35.85 25.26 18.42
CA THR A 41 -36.26 24.73 17.12
C THR A 41 -35.89 25.67 15.97
N THR A 42 -36.07 26.98 16.17
CA THR A 42 -35.69 28.00 15.17
C THR A 42 -34.19 28.01 14.92
N LYS A 43 -33.37 27.96 15.99
CA LYS A 43 -31.91 27.89 15.88
C LYS A 43 -31.47 26.62 15.13
N HIS A 44 -32.09 25.48 15.42
CA HIS A 44 -31.84 24.22 14.72
C HIS A 44 -32.17 24.32 13.22
N LEU A 45 -33.34 24.88 12.88
CA LEU A 45 -33.77 25.06 11.49
C LEU A 45 -32.88 26.05 10.73
N GLN A 46 -32.40 27.12 11.37
CA GLN A 46 -31.43 28.04 10.76
C GLN A 46 -30.09 27.35 10.47
N THR A 47 -29.62 26.47 11.38
CA THR A 47 -28.40 25.68 11.13
C THR A 47 -28.60 24.69 10.00
N LEU A 48 -29.73 24.00 9.94
CA LEU A 48 -30.09 23.09 8.85
C LEU A 48 -30.21 23.84 7.50
N GLU A 49 -30.77 25.05 7.51
CA GLU A 49 -30.91 25.89 6.31
C GLU A 49 -29.55 26.39 5.82
N ARG A 50 -28.68 26.84 6.72
CA ARG A 50 -27.28 27.20 6.40
C ARG A 50 -26.47 26.04 5.84
N ALA A 51 -26.73 24.82 6.32
CA ALA A 51 -26.12 23.59 5.79
C ALA A 51 -26.77 23.10 4.48
N GLY A 52 -27.79 23.80 3.97
CA GLY A 52 -28.50 23.43 2.74
C GLY A 52 -29.43 22.23 2.88
N ILE A 53 -29.61 21.67 4.08
CA ILE A 53 -30.43 20.48 4.32
C ILE A 53 -31.93 20.79 4.20
N VAL A 54 -32.34 21.98 4.61
CA VAL A 54 -33.72 22.46 4.48
C VAL A 54 -33.79 23.75 3.69
N THR A 55 -34.95 24.02 3.12
CA THR A 55 -35.33 25.32 2.59
C THR A 55 -36.55 25.82 3.33
N SER A 56 -36.83 27.12 3.25
CA SER A 56 -38.02 27.68 3.83
C SER A 56 -38.63 28.78 2.98
N GLN A 57 -39.94 28.93 3.11
CA GLN A 57 -40.72 29.96 2.44
C GLN A 57 -41.74 30.57 3.40
N ARG A 58 -42.11 31.83 3.16
CA ARG A 58 -43.14 32.52 3.94
C ARG A 58 -44.50 32.30 3.31
N THR A 59 -45.46 31.81 4.10
CA THR A 59 -46.85 31.60 3.71
C THR A 59 -47.74 32.34 4.71
N GLY A 60 -48.20 33.54 4.33
CA GLY A 60 -48.90 34.46 5.22
C GLY A 60 -48.02 34.89 6.40
N GLN A 61 -48.49 34.62 7.61
CA GLN A 61 -47.75 34.89 8.85
C GLN A 61 -46.81 33.75 9.29
N ARG A 62 -46.80 32.61 8.58
CA ARG A 62 -46.04 31.41 8.96
C ARG A 62 -44.84 31.20 8.04
N ARG A 63 -43.76 30.63 8.58
CA ARG A 63 -42.61 30.14 7.80
C ARG A 63 -42.68 28.63 7.70
N ILE A 64 -42.81 28.11 6.48
CA ILE A 64 -42.89 26.68 6.16
C ILE A 64 -41.51 26.20 5.77
N TYR A 65 -41.05 25.12 6.40
CA TYR A 65 -39.78 24.47 6.08
C TYR A 65 -40.04 23.21 5.27
N ALA A 66 -39.13 22.89 4.35
CA ALA A 66 -39.16 21.69 3.53
C ALA A 66 -37.75 21.07 3.44
N LEU A 67 -37.69 19.74 3.38
CA LEU A 67 -36.43 19.02 3.22
C LEU A 67 -35.88 19.14 1.80
N ARG A 68 -34.57 19.31 1.64
CA ARG A 68 -33.87 19.21 0.36
C ARG A 68 -33.20 17.84 0.24
N ALA A 69 -33.70 17.01 -0.67
CA ALA A 69 -33.17 15.66 -0.87
C ALA A 69 -31.77 15.63 -1.50
N GLY A 70 -31.40 16.62 -2.33
CA GLY A 70 -30.13 16.65 -3.07
C GLY A 70 -28.89 16.48 -2.18
N PRO A 71 -28.67 17.36 -1.19
CA PRO A 71 -27.50 17.26 -0.30
C PRO A 71 -27.44 15.95 0.49
N LEU A 72 -28.60 15.36 0.83
CA LEU A 72 -28.64 14.05 1.50
C LEU A 72 -28.26 12.90 0.56
N ARG A 73 -28.67 12.96 -0.72
CA ARG A 73 -28.27 11.97 -1.73
C ARG A 73 -26.77 12.03 -2.02
N GLU A 74 -26.21 13.23 -2.09
CA GLU A 74 -24.76 13.42 -2.27
C GLU A 74 -23.96 12.85 -1.09
N LEU A 75 -24.41 13.11 0.14
CA LEU A 75 -23.81 12.50 1.33
C LEU A 75 -23.92 10.97 1.29
N ALA A 76 -25.10 10.43 1.02
CA ALA A 76 -25.32 8.98 0.95
C ALA A 76 -24.39 8.33 -0.08
N ALA A 77 -24.27 8.91 -1.28
CA ALA A 77 -23.37 8.41 -2.31
C ALA A 77 -21.89 8.46 -1.89
N ALA A 78 -21.47 9.51 -1.16
CA ALA A 78 -20.12 9.60 -0.63
C ALA A 78 -19.84 8.53 0.44
N LEU A 79 -20.77 8.32 1.37
CA LEU A 79 -20.66 7.28 2.40
C LEU A 79 -20.68 5.87 1.80
N SER A 80 -21.53 5.62 0.79
CA SER A 80 -21.53 4.36 0.06
C SER A 80 -20.19 4.09 -0.61
N ARG A 81 -19.59 5.06 -1.31
CA ARG A 81 -18.26 4.87 -1.91
C ARG A 81 -17.18 4.53 -0.89
N LEU A 82 -17.25 5.12 0.32
CA LEU A 82 -16.32 4.79 1.40
C LEU A 82 -16.56 3.38 1.94
N ALA A 83 -17.82 2.98 2.14
CA ALA A 83 -18.18 1.63 2.56
C ALA A 83 -17.78 0.59 1.51
N ASP A 84 -18.13 0.80 0.24
CA ASP A 84 -17.75 -0.05 -0.88
C ASP A 84 -16.23 -0.20 -0.98
N ALA A 85 -15.47 0.87 -0.73
CA ALA A 85 -14.02 0.85 -0.72
C ALA A 85 -13.45 0.02 0.45
N ALA A 86 -14.09 0.05 1.61
CA ALA A 86 -13.71 -0.75 2.77
C ALA A 86 -14.05 -2.24 2.58
N ASP A 87 -15.18 -2.53 1.94
CA ASP A 87 -15.71 -3.88 1.71
C ASP A 87 -15.14 -4.60 0.47
N ARG A 88 -14.24 -3.95 -0.28
CA ARG A 88 -13.61 -4.58 -1.46
C ARG A 88 -13.02 -5.94 -1.07
N VAL A 89 -13.41 -6.99 -1.80
CA VAL A 89 -12.82 -8.33 -1.66
C VAL A 89 -11.33 -8.23 -1.96
N GLY A 90 -10.47 -8.64 -1.02
CA GLY A 90 -9.02 -8.44 -1.10
C GLY A 90 -8.57 -7.02 -0.72
N GLY A 91 -9.46 -6.21 -0.15
CA GLY A 91 -9.15 -4.90 0.41
C GLY A 91 -8.50 -4.97 1.80
N PRO A 92 -8.06 -3.83 2.34
CA PRO A 92 -7.31 -3.76 3.60
C PRO A 92 -7.99 -4.44 4.78
N HIS A 93 -9.34 -4.43 4.84
CA HIS A 93 -10.09 -5.06 5.92
C HIS A 93 -10.05 -6.59 5.89
N THR A 94 -10.08 -7.19 4.69
CA THR A 94 -9.92 -8.65 4.56
C THR A 94 -8.52 -9.13 4.93
N THR A 95 -7.49 -8.30 4.72
CA THR A 95 -6.13 -8.56 5.20
C THR A 95 -6.08 -8.47 6.72
N TYR A 96 -6.70 -7.45 7.32
CA TYR A 96 -6.79 -7.29 8.77
C TYR A 96 -7.48 -8.47 9.47
N ASP A 97 -8.65 -8.90 9.00
CA ASP A 97 -9.40 -10.01 9.62
C ASP A 97 -8.69 -11.35 9.45
N ARG A 98 -8.11 -11.60 8.27
CA ARG A 98 -7.33 -12.81 8.00
C ARG A 98 -6.06 -12.86 8.84
N TYR A 99 -5.36 -11.73 8.97
CA TYR A 99 -4.18 -11.60 9.80
C TYR A 99 -4.52 -11.82 11.28
N GLY A 100 -5.58 -11.19 11.79
CA GLY A 100 -6.01 -11.35 13.18
C GLY A 100 -6.38 -12.79 13.56
N LEU A 101 -7.11 -13.49 12.69
CA LEU A 101 -7.48 -14.89 12.93
C LEU A 101 -6.28 -15.85 12.81
N ALA A 102 -5.40 -15.63 11.83
CA ALA A 102 -4.18 -16.41 11.65
C ALA A 102 -3.26 -16.24 12.87
N VAL A 103 -2.97 -15.00 13.29
CA VAL A 103 -2.15 -14.70 14.46
C VAL A 103 -2.71 -15.35 15.72
N HIS A 104 -4.04 -15.27 15.94
CA HIS A 104 -4.65 -15.90 17.10
C HIS A 104 -4.46 -17.43 17.09
N THR A 105 -4.64 -18.06 15.93
CA THR A 105 -4.46 -19.51 15.76
C THR A 105 -3.02 -19.93 16.02
N GLU A 106 -2.05 -19.21 15.43
CA GLU A 106 -0.63 -19.52 15.61
C GLU A 106 -0.17 -19.31 17.05
N ARG A 107 -0.64 -18.26 17.74
CA ARG A 107 -0.35 -18.05 19.16
C ARG A 107 -0.86 -19.18 20.07
N LEU A 108 -1.99 -19.80 19.72
CA LEU A 108 -2.51 -20.95 20.48
C LEU A 108 -1.70 -22.22 20.22
N ALA A 109 -1.14 -22.37 19.00
CA ALA A 109 -0.31 -23.49 18.61
C ALA A 109 1.13 -23.39 19.13
N ALA A 110 1.66 -22.18 19.27
CA ALA A 110 3.02 -21.90 19.72
C ALA A 110 3.19 -22.16 21.22
N GLN A 111 3.37 -23.43 21.59
CA GLN A 111 3.50 -23.86 23.00
C GLN A 111 4.95 -24.14 23.39
N GLU A 112 5.79 -24.52 22.44
CA GLU A 112 7.20 -24.88 22.66
C GLU A 112 8.08 -24.46 21.47
N PRO A 113 9.41 -24.31 21.64
CA PRO A 113 10.31 -24.10 20.52
C PRO A 113 10.24 -25.24 19.50
N GLY A 114 10.35 -24.92 18.22
CA GLY A 114 10.22 -25.88 17.12
C GLY A 114 8.78 -26.15 16.69
N TRP A 115 7.78 -25.51 17.30
CA TRP A 115 6.36 -25.77 17.05
C TRP A 115 5.92 -25.60 15.59
N ALA A 116 6.67 -24.83 14.79
CA ALA A 116 6.39 -24.57 13.39
C ALA A 116 7.51 -25.08 12.45
N ASP A 117 8.45 -25.86 12.96
CA ASP A 117 9.51 -26.44 12.15
C ASP A 117 8.92 -27.40 11.09
N ASP A 118 9.63 -27.55 9.97
CA ASP A 118 9.22 -28.31 8.78
C ASP A 118 7.98 -27.78 8.03
N ARG A 119 7.35 -26.69 8.51
CA ARG A 119 6.34 -25.99 7.71
C ARG A 119 6.96 -25.47 6.44
N SER A 120 6.27 -25.71 5.33
CA SER A 120 6.70 -25.29 4.01
C SER A 120 5.58 -24.63 3.22
N PHE A 121 5.93 -23.61 2.46
CA PHE A 121 5.04 -22.96 1.51
C PHE A 121 5.67 -23.03 0.12
N THR A 122 4.82 -23.10 -0.90
CA THR A 122 5.24 -23.15 -2.29
C THR A 122 4.52 -22.06 -3.07
N PHE A 123 5.26 -21.26 -3.80
CA PHE A 123 4.74 -20.18 -4.61
C PHE A 123 5.18 -20.37 -6.04
N HIS A 124 4.30 -20.01 -6.97
CA HIS A 124 4.59 -20.03 -8.40
C HIS A 124 4.12 -18.72 -9.02
N ARG A 125 4.95 -18.11 -9.88
CA ARG A 125 4.62 -16.92 -10.67
C ARG A 125 5.13 -17.08 -12.10
N SER A 126 4.27 -16.83 -13.08
CA SER A 126 4.69 -16.61 -14.46
C SER A 126 4.96 -15.12 -14.66
N LEU A 127 6.21 -14.79 -14.97
CA LEU A 127 6.70 -13.42 -15.14
C LEU A 127 6.88 -13.13 -16.64
N PRO A 128 6.45 -11.96 -17.15
CA PRO A 128 6.44 -11.66 -18.59
C PRO A 128 7.82 -11.24 -19.14
N GLU A 129 8.90 -11.55 -18.44
CA GLU A 129 10.26 -11.07 -18.74
C GLU A 129 11.25 -12.21 -18.89
N ARG A 130 12.40 -11.94 -19.54
CA ARG A 130 13.46 -12.93 -19.75
C ARG A 130 14.15 -13.29 -18.42
N PRO A 131 14.69 -14.53 -18.28
CA PRO A 131 15.30 -14.99 -17.03
C PRO A 131 16.42 -14.08 -16.54
N GLU A 132 17.16 -13.44 -17.45
CA GLU A 132 18.27 -12.54 -17.10
C GLU A 132 17.75 -11.30 -16.36
N LEU A 133 16.64 -10.71 -16.80
CA LEU A 133 16.06 -9.54 -16.13
C LEU A 133 15.42 -9.93 -14.80
N VAL A 134 14.72 -11.07 -14.75
CA VAL A 134 14.18 -11.61 -13.49
C VAL A 134 15.32 -11.85 -12.51
N TRP A 135 16.42 -12.45 -12.95
CA TRP A 135 17.59 -12.71 -12.14
C TRP A 135 18.17 -11.43 -11.52
N ARG A 136 18.33 -10.37 -12.32
CA ARG A 136 18.74 -9.05 -11.80
C ARG A 136 17.82 -8.57 -10.68
N HIS A 137 16.51 -8.74 -10.83
CA HIS A 137 15.52 -8.39 -9.80
C HIS A 137 15.60 -9.25 -8.53
N LEU A 138 16.21 -10.44 -8.58
CA LEU A 138 16.44 -11.32 -7.43
C LEU A 138 17.79 -11.07 -6.75
N THR A 139 18.78 -10.50 -7.46
CA THR A 139 20.16 -10.39 -6.96
C THR A 139 20.69 -8.97 -6.78
N GLU A 140 20.17 -7.99 -7.54
CA GLU A 140 20.61 -6.60 -7.44
C GLU A 140 19.81 -5.85 -6.36
N THR A 141 20.48 -5.46 -5.28
CA THR A 141 19.89 -4.74 -4.13
C THR A 141 18.92 -3.61 -4.53
N ALA A 142 19.29 -2.80 -5.52
CA ALA A 142 18.49 -1.64 -5.95
C ALA A 142 17.15 -2.02 -6.62
N LEU A 143 17.11 -3.17 -7.30
CA LEU A 143 15.89 -3.69 -7.92
C LEU A 143 15.09 -4.50 -6.90
N LEU A 144 15.79 -5.25 -6.07
CA LEU A 144 15.26 -6.10 -5.01
C LEU A 144 14.44 -5.32 -3.97
N ALA A 145 14.96 -4.17 -3.55
CA ALA A 145 14.30 -3.27 -2.59
C ALA A 145 12.93 -2.73 -3.07
N ARG A 146 12.62 -2.82 -4.37
CA ARG A 146 11.36 -2.30 -4.93
C ARG A 146 10.16 -3.20 -4.65
N TRP A 147 10.39 -4.47 -4.33
CA TRP A 147 9.32 -5.46 -4.24
C TRP A 147 9.40 -6.41 -3.03
N TRP A 148 10.56 -6.58 -2.39
CA TRP A 148 10.75 -7.63 -1.36
C TRP A 148 9.80 -7.52 -0.16
N THR A 149 9.36 -6.33 0.23
CA THR A 149 8.39 -6.15 1.33
C THR A 149 6.94 -6.18 0.83
N PRO A 150 5.99 -6.64 1.67
CA PRO A 150 4.56 -6.52 1.39
C PRO A 150 4.11 -5.04 1.28
N ASP A 151 2.84 -4.79 0.97
CA ASP A 151 2.33 -3.44 0.64
C ASP A 151 2.35 -2.45 1.82
N ASP A 152 2.21 -2.95 3.04
CA ASP A 152 2.21 -2.19 4.29
C ASP A 152 3.62 -1.86 4.81
N LEU A 153 4.66 -2.39 4.16
CA LEU A 153 6.05 -2.22 4.57
C LEU A 153 6.92 -1.69 3.43
N ARG A 154 7.94 -0.92 3.79
CA ARG A 154 9.01 -0.53 2.87
C ARG A 154 10.37 -0.92 3.39
N VAL A 155 11.26 -1.24 2.46
CA VAL A 155 12.68 -1.47 2.75
C VAL A 155 13.37 -0.12 3.03
N CYS A 156 14.09 -0.03 4.15
CA CYS A 156 14.91 1.13 4.50
C CYS A 156 16.40 0.84 4.42
N GLU A 157 16.80 -0.38 4.78
CA GLU A 157 18.16 -0.89 4.56
C GLU A 157 18.06 -2.25 3.88
N LEU A 158 18.86 -2.46 2.83
CA LEU A 158 19.01 -3.76 2.20
C LEU A 158 20.46 -3.97 1.81
N VAL A 159 21.01 -5.08 2.28
CA VAL A 159 22.26 -5.65 1.83
C VAL A 159 21.92 -7.04 1.29
N PHE A 160 22.29 -7.30 0.05
CA PHE A 160 22.14 -8.62 -0.55
C PHE A 160 23.38 -8.94 -1.38
N GLU A 161 24.26 -9.79 -0.84
CA GLU A 161 25.47 -10.22 -1.55
C GLU A 161 25.18 -11.55 -2.29
N ALA A 162 24.86 -11.47 -3.58
CA ALA A 162 24.46 -12.60 -4.42
C ALA A 162 25.62 -13.57 -4.77
N ARG A 163 26.23 -14.16 -3.76
CA ARG A 163 27.30 -15.17 -3.86
C ARG A 163 27.20 -16.13 -2.68
N PRO A 164 27.61 -17.40 -2.80
CA PRO A 164 27.61 -18.33 -1.66
C PRO A 164 28.36 -17.76 -0.46
N GLY A 165 27.74 -17.81 0.72
CA GLY A 165 28.23 -17.20 1.96
C GLY A 165 28.07 -15.68 2.04
N GLY A 166 27.45 -15.05 1.05
CA GLY A 166 27.20 -13.61 1.00
C GLY A 166 26.16 -13.17 2.03
N ARG A 167 26.37 -12.01 2.64
CA ARG A 167 25.51 -11.49 3.69
C ARG A 167 24.18 -10.98 3.14
N ILE A 168 23.10 -11.24 3.89
CA ILE A 168 21.79 -10.61 3.70
C ILE A 168 21.43 -9.84 4.95
N VAL A 169 21.07 -8.56 4.79
CA VAL A 169 20.47 -7.75 5.85
C VAL A 169 19.29 -7.02 5.26
N GLN A 170 18.17 -7.09 5.95
CA GLN A 170 16.98 -6.36 5.57
C GLN A 170 16.45 -5.62 6.79
N GLU A 171 16.20 -4.33 6.63
CA GLU A 171 15.50 -3.50 7.59
C GLU A 171 14.29 -2.86 6.92
N TYR A 172 13.14 -2.92 7.59
CA TYR A 172 11.89 -2.42 7.05
C TYR A 172 11.11 -1.59 8.06
N ARG A 173 10.31 -0.66 7.53
CA ARG A 173 9.44 0.26 8.28
C ARG A 173 8.02 0.18 7.74
N ASP A 174 7.08 0.71 8.50
CA ASP A 174 5.72 0.92 8.01
C ASP A 174 5.78 1.77 6.73
N ALA A 175 4.98 1.45 5.72
CA ALA A 175 4.96 2.19 4.47
C ALA A 175 4.55 3.66 4.65
N GLU A 176 3.79 4.00 5.69
CA GLU A 176 3.30 5.35 5.98
C GLU A 176 4.28 6.21 6.81
N ASP A 177 5.28 5.61 7.46
CA ASP A 177 6.29 6.36 8.23
C ASP A 177 7.00 7.34 7.30
N THR A 178 7.15 8.62 7.59
CA THR A 178 7.84 9.55 6.66
C THR A 178 9.13 10.12 7.22
N GLY A 179 9.45 9.83 8.48
CA GLY A 179 10.67 10.30 9.14
C GLY A 179 11.72 9.19 9.31
N ASP A 180 12.99 9.56 9.13
CA ASP A 180 14.13 8.68 9.47
C ASP A 180 14.22 8.37 10.98
N SER A 181 13.49 9.13 11.81
CA SER A 181 13.42 8.96 13.27
C SER A 181 12.40 7.94 13.75
N ASP A 182 11.53 7.44 12.87
CA ASP A 182 10.49 6.47 13.24
C ASP A 182 11.13 5.12 13.66
N PRO A 183 10.51 4.32 14.53
CA PRO A 183 11.07 3.03 14.91
C PRO A 183 11.07 2.08 13.70
N VAL A 184 12.10 1.25 13.62
CA VAL A 184 12.16 0.15 12.66
C VAL A 184 11.04 -0.84 12.95
N ALA A 185 10.25 -1.20 11.94
CA ALA A 185 9.16 -2.18 12.09
C ALA A 185 9.70 -3.61 12.23
N GLY A 186 10.84 -3.90 11.59
CA GLY A 186 11.57 -5.12 11.83
C GLY A 186 12.88 -5.20 11.06
N ARG A 187 13.69 -6.19 11.42
CA ARG A 187 14.98 -6.49 10.80
C ARG A 187 15.10 -7.99 10.62
N ALA A 188 15.73 -8.40 9.53
CA ALA A 188 16.06 -9.78 9.26
C ALA A 188 17.51 -9.89 8.77
N GLU A 189 18.18 -10.96 9.17
CA GLU A 189 19.57 -11.22 8.81
C GLU A 189 19.70 -12.62 8.23
N GLY A 190 20.60 -12.77 7.26
CA GLY A 190 20.65 -13.97 6.46
C GLY A 190 21.95 -14.17 5.73
N VAL A 191 21.99 -15.26 4.99
CA VAL A 191 23.14 -15.64 4.17
C VAL A 191 22.67 -16.35 2.92
N VAL A 192 23.28 -16.01 1.80
CA VAL A 192 23.10 -16.74 0.54
C VAL A 192 23.79 -18.08 0.66
N VAL A 193 23.05 -19.16 0.43
CA VAL A 193 23.52 -20.54 0.56
C VAL A 193 24.13 -21.00 -0.76
N ASP A 194 23.41 -20.82 -1.86
CA ASP A 194 23.83 -21.27 -3.18
C ASP A 194 23.30 -20.34 -4.27
N VAL A 195 24.03 -20.25 -5.38
CA VAL A 195 23.73 -19.35 -6.50
C VAL A 195 24.14 -20.00 -7.81
N SER A 196 23.16 -20.21 -8.70
CA SER A 196 23.36 -20.55 -10.11
C SER A 196 22.80 -19.42 -10.96
N PRO A 197 23.64 -18.54 -11.53
CA PRO A 197 23.20 -17.35 -12.26
C PRO A 197 22.15 -17.64 -13.33
N GLY A 198 21.00 -16.99 -13.24
CA GLY A 198 19.89 -17.14 -14.18
C GLY A 198 19.04 -18.40 -14.00
N GLU A 199 19.41 -19.29 -13.07
CA GLU A 199 18.76 -20.60 -12.90
C GLU A 199 18.19 -20.79 -11.49
N SER A 200 18.97 -20.56 -10.43
CA SER A 200 18.52 -20.81 -9.07
C SER A 200 19.26 -19.97 -8.01
N LEU A 201 18.54 -19.64 -6.94
CA LEU A 201 19.04 -18.88 -5.81
C LEU A 201 18.51 -19.50 -4.51
N ALA A 202 19.41 -19.92 -3.63
CA ALA A 202 19.05 -20.43 -2.31
C ALA A 202 19.63 -19.54 -1.21
N TYR A 203 18.83 -19.16 -0.23
CA TYR A 203 19.29 -18.38 0.91
C TYR A 203 18.54 -18.69 2.19
N ARG A 204 19.16 -18.32 3.30
CA ARG A 204 18.52 -18.33 4.62
C ARG A 204 18.32 -16.92 5.11
N LEU A 205 17.19 -16.68 5.77
CA LEU A 205 16.85 -15.39 6.33
C LEU A 205 16.12 -15.58 7.67
N SER A 206 16.56 -14.85 8.69
CA SER A 206 16.03 -14.96 10.04
C SER A 206 15.55 -13.59 10.52
N PRO A 207 14.24 -13.40 10.73
CA PRO A 207 13.72 -12.20 11.38
C PRO A 207 14.22 -12.09 12.82
N LEU A 208 14.44 -10.86 13.27
CA LEU A 208 14.83 -10.54 14.63
C LEU A 208 13.60 -10.18 15.47
N LEU A 209 13.52 -10.76 16.67
CA LEU A 209 12.61 -10.33 17.71
C LEU A 209 13.06 -8.97 18.29
N PRO A 210 12.18 -8.24 19.02
CA PRO A 210 12.52 -6.95 19.62
C PRO A 210 13.73 -6.98 20.56
N ASP A 211 14.05 -8.14 21.13
CA ASP A 211 15.21 -8.37 22.00
C ASP A 211 16.50 -8.74 21.23
N GLY A 212 16.44 -8.79 19.90
CA GLY A 212 17.55 -9.13 19.00
C GLY A 212 17.77 -10.62 18.79
N ARG A 213 17.01 -11.52 19.43
CA ARG A 213 17.07 -12.97 19.15
C ARG A 213 16.44 -13.28 17.79
N LEU A 214 16.80 -14.41 17.20
CA LEU A 214 16.15 -14.89 15.97
C LEU A 214 14.75 -15.41 16.31
N ALA A 215 13.77 -15.04 15.49
CA ALA A 215 12.42 -15.59 15.58
C ALA A 215 12.37 -17.03 15.05
N PHE A 216 13.02 -17.26 13.90
CA PHE A 216 13.17 -18.56 13.24
C PHE A 216 14.20 -18.43 12.11
N THR A 217 14.50 -19.55 11.44
CA THR A 217 15.30 -19.59 10.20
C THR A 217 14.41 -19.95 9.02
N ALA A 218 14.15 -18.99 8.14
CA ALA A 218 13.57 -19.28 6.83
C ALA A 218 14.66 -19.81 5.92
N HIS A 219 14.34 -20.83 5.12
CA HIS A 219 15.17 -21.29 4.02
C HIS A 219 14.33 -21.18 2.75
N ILE A 220 14.85 -20.42 1.80
CA ILE A 220 14.16 -20.05 0.57
C ILE A 220 14.99 -20.56 -0.60
N ASP A 221 14.38 -21.41 -1.42
CA ASP A 221 14.93 -21.89 -2.68
C ASP A 221 14.09 -21.31 -3.81
N MET A 222 14.72 -20.56 -4.71
CA MET A 222 14.10 -19.98 -5.91
C MET A 222 14.66 -20.66 -7.15
N GLU A 223 13.79 -21.06 -8.05
CA GLU A 223 14.13 -21.68 -9.34
C GLU A 223 13.48 -20.88 -10.47
N LEU A 224 14.27 -20.54 -11.49
CA LEU A 224 13.85 -19.86 -12.70
C LEU A 224 13.81 -20.85 -13.86
N ARG A 225 12.69 -20.88 -14.57
CA ARG A 225 12.52 -21.71 -15.76
C ARG A 225 12.03 -20.84 -16.91
N PRO A 226 12.80 -20.68 -18.00
CA PRO A 226 12.32 -19.97 -19.17
C PRO A 226 11.04 -20.63 -19.70
N ASN A 227 10.03 -19.81 -20.01
CA ASN A 227 8.82 -20.27 -20.68
C ASN A 227 8.66 -19.50 -22.00
N GLY A 228 7.79 -19.97 -22.90
CA GLY A 228 7.63 -19.37 -24.24
C GLY A 228 7.17 -17.90 -24.25
N ALA A 229 6.79 -17.34 -23.10
CA ALA A 229 6.28 -15.98 -22.94
C ALA A 229 7.05 -15.14 -21.90
N GLY A 230 8.15 -15.65 -21.34
CA GLY A 230 8.87 -15.05 -20.22
C GLY A 230 9.57 -16.09 -19.33
N THR A 231 9.34 -16.03 -18.02
CA THR A 231 10.01 -16.89 -17.03
C THR A 231 9.05 -17.34 -15.94
N ASP A 232 9.02 -18.64 -15.66
CA ASP A 232 8.38 -19.19 -14.46
C ASP A 232 9.34 -19.09 -13.27
N LEU A 233 8.87 -18.51 -12.18
CA LEU A 233 9.55 -18.45 -10.88
C LEU A 233 8.82 -19.39 -9.91
N ASP A 234 9.52 -20.45 -9.50
CA ASP A 234 9.08 -21.35 -8.44
C ASP A 234 9.85 -21.03 -7.16
N VAL A 235 9.13 -20.86 -6.05
CA VAL A 235 9.73 -20.59 -4.74
C VAL A 235 9.29 -21.64 -3.74
N ARG A 236 10.27 -22.30 -3.12
CA ARG A 236 10.07 -23.20 -1.98
C ARG A 236 10.56 -22.49 -0.73
N TRP A 237 9.67 -22.34 0.23
CA TRP A 237 9.95 -21.72 1.52
C TRP A 237 9.79 -22.77 2.61
N ARG A 238 10.74 -22.88 3.53
CA ARG A 238 10.64 -23.77 4.70
C ARG A 238 11.20 -23.11 5.96
N MET A 239 10.77 -23.57 7.12
CA MET A 239 11.20 -23.04 8.42
C MET A 239 11.90 -24.07 9.29
N THR A 240 12.89 -23.61 10.05
CA THR A 240 13.48 -24.32 11.19
C THR A 240 13.71 -23.36 12.35
N ASP A 241 14.02 -23.90 13.54
CA ASP A 241 14.44 -23.13 14.71
C ASP A 241 13.39 -22.12 15.18
N SER A 242 12.10 -22.44 15.01
CA SER A 242 11.00 -21.54 15.38
C SER A 242 10.90 -21.32 16.90
N THR A 243 10.81 -20.07 17.33
CA THR A 243 10.54 -19.71 18.73
C THR A 243 9.05 -19.58 18.98
N VAL A 244 8.62 -19.64 20.24
CA VAL A 244 7.21 -19.39 20.59
C VAL A 244 6.79 -17.96 20.22
N GLU A 245 7.70 -17.00 20.43
CA GLU A 245 7.52 -15.59 20.12
C GLU A 245 7.42 -15.30 18.61
N SER A 246 7.71 -16.29 17.76
CA SER A 246 7.59 -16.15 16.30
C SER A 246 6.16 -16.29 15.75
N ALA A 247 5.17 -16.65 16.57
CA ALA A 247 3.79 -16.93 16.13
C ALA A 247 3.21 -15.87 15.19
N ASP A 248 3.40 -14.58 15.53
CA ASP A 248 2.89 -13.47 14.73
C ASP A 248 3.56 -13.37 13.36
N PHE A 249 4.89 -13.60 13.32
CA PHE A 249 5.61 -13.67 12.05
C PHE A 249 5.11 -14.84 11.22
N VAL A 250 4.93 -16.02 11.84
CA VAL A 250 4.53 -17.24 11.14
C VAL A 250 3.17 -17.10 10.48
N ALA A 251 2.21 -16.46 11.17
CA ALA A 251 0.88 -16.18 10.64
C ALA A 251 0.89 -15.31 9.36
N GLY A 252 1.90 -14.46 9.20
CA GLY A 252 2.01 -13.52 8.10
C GLY A 252 2.77 -14.03 6.87
N ILE A 253 3.53 -15.13 6.96
CA ILE A 253 4.49 -15.53 5.92
C ILE A 253 3.80 -15.76 4.57
N GLU A 254 2.80 -16.63 4.52
CA GLU A 254 2.21 -17.04 3.24
C GLU A 254 1.57 -15.86 2.50
N ILE A 255 0.90 -14.99 3.25
CA ILE A 255 0.24 -13.79 2.73
C ILE A 255 1.28 -12.75 2.33
N GLY A 256 2.16 -12.38 3.25
CA GLY A 256 3.13 -11.29 3.06
C GLY A 256 4.15 -11.61 1.98
N PHE A 257 4.70 -12.82 1.98
CA PHE A 257 5.65 -13.24 0.94
C PHE A 257 4.97 -13.40 -0.42
N GLY A 258 3.71 -13.88 -0.44
CA GLY A 258 2.89 -13.90 -1.66
C GLY A 258 2.68 -12.50 -2.26
N GLN A 259 2.38 -11.50 -1.42
CA GLN A 259 2.26 -10.10 -1.85
C GLN A 259 3.56 -9.55 -2.41
N SER A 260 4.71 -9.83 -1.78
CA SER A 260 6.02 -9.43 -2.31
C SER A 260 6.25 -9.98 -3.73
N LEU A 261 5.92 -11.25 -3.98
CA LEU A 261 6.03 -11.86 -5.30
C LEU A 261 5.06 -11.26 -6.33
N ASP A 262 3.86 -10.85 -5.89
CA ASP A 262 2.91 -10.14 -6.75
C ASP A 262 3.45 -8.74 -7.14
N LYS A 263 4.10 -8.04 -6.20
CA LYS A 263 4.79 -6.76 -6.49
C LYS A 263 5.94 -6.94 -7.47
N LEU A 264 6.70 -8.04 -7.37
CA LEU A 264 7.74 -8.37 -8.36
C LEU A 264 7.13 -8.52 -9.75
N ALA A 265 6.08 -9.33 -9.88
CA ALA A 265 5.40 -9.54 -11.16
C ALA A 265 4.86 -8.23 -11.76
N ALA A 266 4.23 -7.39 -10.94
CA ALA A 266 3.75 -6.07 -11.35
C ALA A 266 4.88 -5.12 -11.78
N THR A 267 6.00 -5.14 -11.07
CA THR A 267 7.18 -4.30 -11.37
C THR A 267 7.80 -4.67 -12.71
N LEU A 268 7.91 -5.97 -12.99
CA LEU A 268 8.43 -6.47 -14.27
C LEU A 268 7.46 -6.17 -15.42
N ALA A 269 6.15 -6.34 -15.22
CA ALA A 269 5.14 -6.01 -16.23
C ALA A 269 5.09 -4.50 -16.58
N ALA A 270 5.49 -3.62 -15.65
CA ALA A 270 5.45 -2.18 -15.83
C ALA A 270 6.69 -1.59 -16.56
N ASN A 271 7.82 -2.32 -16.62
CA ASN A 271 9.07 -1.84 -17.24
C ASN A 271 9.58 -2.82 -18.32
N PRO A 272 8.95 -2.92 -19.50
CA PRO A 272 9.28 -3.99 -20.43
C PRO A 272 10.67 -3.89 -21.10
N HIS A 273 11.40 -2.77 -21.04
CA HIS A 273 12.70 -2.61 -21.71
C HIS A 273 13.61 -1.61 -20.99
N ASP A 274 14.70 -2.08 -20.40
CA ASP A 274 15.89 -1.27 -20.09
C ASP A 274 17.12 -1.98 -20.71
N ASP A 275 17.11 -2.08 -22.04
CA ASP A 275 18.29 -2.37 -22.86
C ASP A 275 19.10 -1.07 -22.98
N THR A 276 20.01 -0.81 -22.03
CA THR A 276 21.20 0.00 -22.32
C THR A 276 22.40 -0.93 -22.34
N ASP A 277 22.55 -1.63 -23.46
CA ASP A 277 23.77 -2.27 -23.89
C ASP A 277 24.76 -1.16 -24.30
N GLY A 278 25.68 -0.84 -23.38
CA GLY A 278 26.83 0.01 -23.66
C GLY A 278 27.79 -0.74 -24.57
N THR A 279 27.53 -0.70 -25.88
CA THR A 279 28.46 -1.18 -26.87
C THR A 279 29.64 -0.22 -26.94
N ASP A 280 30.76 -0.70 -26.42
CA ASP A 280 32.11 -0.30 -26.83
C ASP A 280 32.19 -0.30 -28.36
N THR A 281 32.48 0.88 -28.92
CA THR A 281 33.23 0.98 -30.17
C THR A 281 34.40 1.91 -29.90
N ASP A 282 35.52 1.30 -29.48
CA ASP A 282 36.86 1.84 -29.69
C ASP A 282 37.28 1.55 -31.13
N GLY A 283 37.96 2.50 -31.78
CA GLY A 283 38.45 2.28 -33.15
C GLY A 283 38.83 3.48 -34.01
N THR A 284 39.93 4.12 -33.62
CA THR A 284 41.01 4.68 -34.47
C THR A 284 40.84 6.01 -35.26
N ASP A 285 41.67 6.96 -34.81
CA ASP A 285 42.41 8.01 -35.53
C ASP A 285 42.51 7.90 -37.06
N THR A 286 42.26 9.02 -37.75
CA THR A 286 43.16 9.47 -38.82
C THR A 286 43.23 11.00 -38.87
N ASP A 287 44.46 11.47 -38.70
CA ASP A 287 45.01 12.81 -38.79
C ASP A 287 44.67 13.54 -40.12
N SER A 288 44.33 14.83 -40.06
CA SER A 288 44.78 15.82 -41.07
C SER A 288 44.49 17.26 -40.67
N ALA A 289 45.58 18.01 -40.61
CA ALA A 289 45.74 19.44 -40.37
C ALA A 289 44.91 20.37 -41.29
N GLY A 290 44.53 21.53 -40.75
CA GLY A 290 43.89 22.61 -41.52
C GLY A 290 43.74 23.94 -40.78
N ARG A 291 44.88 24.57 -40.47
CA ARG A 291 45.12 26.01 -40.21
C ARG A 291 43.94 27.01 -40.25
N ALA A 292 43.86 27.77 -39.15
CA ALA A 292 44.07 29.22 -39.05
C ALA A 292 42.94 30.22 -39.44
N ASP A 293 42.67 31.04 -38.42
CA ASP A 293 42.63 32.51 -38.42
C ASP A 293 41.29 33.23 -38.67
N GLY A 294 41.09 34.30 -37.90
CA GLY A 294 40.46 35.50 -38.44
C GLY A 294 39.10 35.95 -37.91
N THR A 295 39.09 36.58 -36.74
CA THR A 295 38.63 37.98 -36.57
C THR A 295 37.13 38.36 -36.65
N ALA A 296 36.70 38.98 -35.54
CA ALA A 296 35.82 40.15 -35.42
C ALA A 296 34.28 40.04 -35.54
N ARG A 297 33.64 40.40 -34.42
CA ARG A 297 32.69 41.53 -34.25
C ARG A 297 31.90 41.95 -35.50
N SER A 298 30.58 41.98 -35.40
CA SER A 298 29.87 43.22 -35.06
C SER A 298 28.37 43.02 -34.95
N ASP A 299 27.80 43.84 -34.06
CA ASP A 299 26.39 44.13 -33.83
C ASP A 299 25.56 44.29 -35.11
N THR A 300 24.27 43.92 -35.03
CA THR A 300 23.22 44.82 -35.52
C THR A 300 21.93 44.62 -34.74
N ARG A 301 21.53 45.69 -34.06
CA ARG A 301 20.18 45.93 -33.53
C ARG A 301 19.20 46.21 -34.69
N SER A 302 17.93 45.90 -34.41
CA SER A 302 16.72 46.73 -34.61
C SER A 302 15.66 46.28 -35.62
N ALA A 303 14.43 46.44 -35.11
CA ALA A 303 13.11 46.58 -35.73
C ALA A 303 12.49 45.27 -36.26
N THR A 304 11.28 44.86 -35.85
CA THR A 304 10.07 45.62 -35.48
C THR A 304 9.27 44.86 -34.42
#